data_AF-A0A357L423-F1
#
_entry.id   AF-A0A357L423-F1
#
_cell.length_a   1.000
_cell.length_b   1.000
_cell.length_c   1.000
_cell.angle_alpha   90.00
_cell.angle_beta   90.00
_cell.angle_gamma   90.00
#
_symmetry.space_group_name_H-M   'P 1'
#
loop_
_entity.id
_entity.type
_entity.pdbx_description
1 polymer ?
#
loop_
_entity_poly.entity_id
_entity_poly.type
_entity_poly.pdbx_seq_one_letter_code
_entity_poly.pdbx_strand_id
1 'polypeptide(L)' 'MTAKPAVATFFDEPTFTASHVVHDPATKRAAIIDSVLDFDQASGRTSTPGADAIIDYVKREGL' A
#
# COMPACT_ATOMS: atom_id res chain seq x y z
N MET A 1 5.87 -25.95 -8.08
CA MET A 1 4.57 -25.31 -7.79
C MET A 1 4.81 -23.81 -7.75
N THR A 2 4.08 -23.02 -8.53
CA THR A 2 4.09 -21.56 -8.43
C THR A 2 3.39 -21.17 -7.13
N ALA A 3 4.12 -20.50 -6.22
CA ALA A 3 3.53 -19.97 -5.00
C ALA A 3 2.58 -18.82 -5.37
N LYS A 4 1.35 -18.85 -4.86
CA LYS A 4 0.39 -17.75 -5.03
C LYS A 4 0.88 -16.55 -4.21
N PRO A 5 1.00 -15.34 -4.78
CA PRO A 5 1.39 -14.18 -4.01
C PRO A 5 0.32 -13.84 -2.97
N ALA A 6 0.76 -13.35 -1.82
CA ALA A 6 -0.11 -12.71 -0.85
C ALA A 6 -0.36 -11.27 -1.28
N VAL A 7 -1.61 -10.83 -1.19
CA VAL A 7 -2.04 -9.49 -1.64
C VAL A 7 -2.85 -8.85 -0.53
N ALA A 8 -2.41 -7.67 -0.09
CA ALA A 8 -3.18 -6.79 0.78
C ALA A 8 -3.56 -5.53 -0.01
N THR A 9 -4.80 -5.07 0.15
CA THR A 9 -5.36 -3.91 -0.55
C THR A 9 -5.72 -2.83 0.45
N PHE A 10 -5.38 -1.58 0.11
CA PHE A 10 -5.66 -0.38 0.87
C PHE A 10 -6.46 0.54 -0.04
N PHE A 11 -7.69 0.84 0.36
CA PHE A 11 -8.61 1.64 -0.45
C PHE A 11 -8.63 3.09 0.05
N ASP A 12 -8.34 4.01 -0.86
CA ASP A 12 -8.47 5.44 -0.63
C ASP A 12 -9.83 5.91 -1.18
N GLU A 13 -10.79 6.15 -0.29
CA GLU A 13 -12.13 6.62 -0.69
C GLU A 13 -12.13 7.98 -1.41
N PRO A 14 -11.32 8.99 -1.01
CA PRO A 14 -11.26 10.27 -1.71
C PRO A 14 -10.92 10.17 -3.20
N THR A 15 -9.98 9.31 -3.58
CA THR A 15 -9.56 9.15 -4.99
C THR A 15 -10.11 7.90 -5.66
N PHE A 16 -10.79 7.02 -4.90
CA PHE A 16 -11.21 5.68 -5.33
C PHE A 16 -10.04 4.80 -5.81
N THR A 17 -8.83 5.10 -5.34
CA THR A 17 -7.63 4.32 -5.66
C THR A 17 -7.55 3.09 -4.76
N ALA A 18 -7.18 1.95 -5.33
CA ALA A 18 -6.83 0.74 -4.58
C ALA A 18 -5.32 0.51 -4.68
N SER A 19 -4.59 0.86 -3.62
CA SER A 19 -3.17 0.54 -3.51
C SER A 19 -2.99 -0.91 -3.03
N HIS A 20 -1.92 -1.58 -3.47
CA HIS A 20 -1.66 -2.96 -3.10
C HIS A 20 -0.25 -3.18 -2.56
N VAL A 21 -0.13 -4.06 -1.56
CA VAL A 21 1.12 -4.72 -1.21
C VAL A 21 1.04 -6.15 -1.69
N VAL A 22 1.93 -6.52 -2.62
CA VAL A 22 2.02 -7.87 -3.18
C VAL A 22 3.35 -8.46 -2.77
N HIS A 23 3.35 -9.65 -2.17
CA HIS A 23 4.60 -10.29 -1.78
C HIS A 23 4.60 -11.81 -1.95
N ASP A 24 5.80 -12.36 -2.15
CA ASP A 24 6.04 -13.79 -2.08
C ASP A 24 6.02 -14.26 -0.61
N PRO A 25 5.14 -15.20 -0.21
CA PRO A 25 5.10 -15.69 1.16
C PRO A 25 6.38 -16.40 1.60
N ALA A 26 7.16 -16.97 0.66
CA ALA A 26 8.36 -17.73 0.97
C ALA A 26 9.60 -16.83 1.11
N THR A 27 9.88 -16.00 0.11
CA THR A 27 11.08 -15.14 0.11
C THR A 27 10.87 -13.78 0.74
N LYS A 28 9.63 -13.39 1.03
CA LYS A 28 9.23 -12.07 1.55
C LYS A 28 9.55 -10.88 0.64
N ARG A 29 10.00 -11.13 -0.60
CA ARG A 29 10.13 -10.08 -1.61
C ARG A 29 8.76 -9.48 -1.91
N ALA A 30 8.67 -8.15 -1.79
CA ALA A 30 7.42 -7.41 -1.90
C ALA A 30 7.51 -6.29 -2.94
N ALA A 31 6.34 -5.87 -3.41
CA ALA A 31 6.12 -4.68 -4.22
C ALA A 31 4.91 -3.90 -3.68
N ILE A 32 5.02 -2.57 -3.69
CA ILE A 32 3.90 -1.66 -3.45
C ILE A 32 3.44 -1.13 -4.81
N ILE A 33 2.15 -1.21 -5.08
CA ILE A 33 1.55 -0.84 -6.37
C ILE A 33 0.54 0.27 -6.14
N ASP A 34 0.64 1.32 -6.96
CA ASP A 34 -0.30 2.45 -7.03
C ASP A 34 -0.49 3.18 -5.69
N SER A 35 0.61 3.51 -5.01
CA SER A 35 0.59 4.23 -3.73
C SER A 35 0.09 5.67 -3.91
N VAL A 36 -0.76 6.12 -2.98
CA VAL A 36 -1.30 7.48 -2.96
C VAL A 36 -0.53 8.37 -1.99
N LEU A 37 -0.26 9.60 -2.43
CA LEU A 37 0.07 10.73 -1.55
C LEU A 37 -1.17 11.62 -1.51
N ASP A 38 -1.79 11.74 -0.34
CA ASP A 38 -3.01 12.52 -0.20
C ASP A 38 -2.74 13.98 -0.52
N PHE A 39 -3.69 14.62 -1.19
CA PHE A 39 -3.59 16.02 -1.58
C PHE A 39 -4.92 16.74 -1.43
N ASP A 40 -4.95 17.77 -0.58
CA ASP A 40 -6.06 18.71 -0.48
C ASP A 40 -5.90 19.81 -1.54
N GLN A 41 -6.76 19.77 -2.56
CA GLN A 41 -6.73 20.71 -3.68
C GLN A 41 -6.95 22.17 -3.25
N ALA A 42 -7.74 22.42 -2.20
CA ALA A 42 -8.08 23.78 -1.81
C ALA A 42 -6.92 24.49 -1.10
N SER A 43 -6.15 23.75 -0.30
CA SER A 43 -5.03 24.31 0.48
C SER A 43 -3.64 23.98 -0.07
N GLY A 44 -3.55 23.08 -1.05
CA GLY A 44 -2.28 22.58 -1.59
C GLY A 44 -1.49 21.71 -0.61
N ARG A 45 -2.12 21.25 0.48
CA ARG A 45 -1.47 20.44 1.51
C ARG A 45 -1.41 18.97 1.10
N THR A 46 -0.34 18.31 1.50
CA THR A 46 -0.19 16.85 1.40
C THR A 46 -0.30 16.21 2.77
N SER A 47 -0.73 14.94 2.80
CA SER A 47 -0.68 14.08 3.99
C SER A 47 -0.36 12.63 3.61
N THR A 48 0.04 11.84 4.59
CA THR A 48 0.49 10.46 4.42
C THR A 48 -0.30 9.35 5.12
N PRO A 49 -1.47 9.53 5.79
CA PRO A 49 -2.15 8.44 6.50
C PRO A 49 -2.33 7.14 5.70
N GLY A 50 -2.70 7.21 4.42
CA GLY A 50 -2.83 6.02 3.57
C GLY A 50 -1.49 5.31 3.32
N ALA A 51 -0.43 6.08 3.04
CA ALA A 51 0.92 5.55 2.88
C ALA A 51 1.49 5.00 4.20
N ASP A 52 1.19 5.63 5.33
CA ASP A 52 1.60 5.18 6.66
C ASP A 52 0.96 3.82 7.00
N ALA A 53 -0.31 3.61 6.63
CA ALA A 53 -0.97 2.31 6.79
C ALA A 53 -0.29 1.19 5.97
N ILE A 54 0.18 1.49 4.75
CA ILE A 54 0.95 0.57 3.92
C ILE A 54 2.31 0.24 4.58
N ILE A 55 3.01 1.26 5.09
CA ILE A 55 4.29 1.11 5.80
C ILE A 55 4.12 0.21 7.04
N ASP A 56 3.06 0.43 7.82
CA ASP A 56 2.78 -0.36 9.01
C ASP A 56 2.51 -1.83 8.68
N TYR A 57 1.77 -2.10 7.59
CA TYR A 57 1.60 -3.46 7.09
C TYR A 57 2.93 -4.10 6.70
N VAL A 58 3.76 -3.41 5.91
CA VAL A 58 5.08 -3.91 5.48
C VAL A 58 5.94 -4.28 6.68
N LYS A 59 6.02 -3.39 7.69
CA LYS A 59 6.77 -3.64 8.93
C LYS A 59 6.21 -4.82 9.71
N ARG A 60 4.88 -4.92 9.86
CA ARG A 60 4.21 -5.99 10.62
C ARG A 60 4.45 -7.36 9.98
N GLU A 61 4.42 -7.44 8.65
CA GLU A 61 4.56 -8.70 7.90
C GLU A 61 6.03 -9.11 7.66
N GLY A 62 6.98 -8.24 8.02
CA GLY A 62 8.42 -8.45 7.85
C GLY A 62 8.84 -8.49 6.38
N LEU A 63 8.33 -7.54 5.59
CA LEU A 63 8.55 -7.42 4.14
C LEU A 63 9.63 -6.39 3.81
#